data_AF-A0A7X0Z3N5-F1
#
_entry.id   AF-A0A7X0Z3N5-F1
#
_cell.length_a   1.000
_cell.length_b   1.000
_cell.length_c   1.000
_cell.angle_alpha   90.00
_cell.angle_beta   90.00
_cell.angle_gamma   90.00
#
_symmetry.space_group_name_H-M   'P 1'
#
loop_
_entity.id
_entity.type
_entity.pdbx_description
1 polymer ?
#
loop_
_entity_poly.entity_id
_entity_poly.type
_entity_poly.pdbx_seq_one_letter_code
_entity_poly.pdbx_strand_id
1 'polypeptide(L)'
;MWSLEEEYFFKLKKIAHSRLNPSSVIVYLVGLWLYSLVMLGISTWIIKLAINNGIAVPFVFIIYSCFLVIFLCVFVYLLMCLFWEKILYKTQKVATFLMVLYTIVMSVEPLFLCRLFALDESWGKQLDYWIIISVTIALIQFLVCFQLVKKGILKGSLKKDGTGLFGENKPLKLLIQIMIGSYLLLVFWLFFIIGLSTNIIGPIIFLALMFLFSIAIQEFIILAICRYRFSSFNVSYEEATKYRVKKKRR
;
A
#
# COMPACT_ATOMS: atom_id res chain seq x y z
N MET A 1 3.04 3.01 31.45
CA MET A 1 1.74 2.33 31.27
C MET A 1 0.77 3.36 30.70
N TRP A 2 0.21 3.17 29.50
CA TRP A 2 -0.49 4.22 28.73
C TRP A 2 -2.01 4.16 28.97
N SER A 3 -2.65 5.24 29.42
CA SER A 3 -4.12 5.41 29.44
C SER A 3 -4.57 6.26 28.24
N LEU A 4 -4.94 5.60 27.13
CA LEU A 4 -5.56 6.25 25.97
C LEU A 4 -6.99 5.72 25.86
N GLU A 5 -7.96 6.60 26.06
CA GLU A 5 -9.38 6.24 26.01
C GLU A 5 -9.86 6.07 24.56
N GLU A 6 -10.89 5.25 24.37
CA GLU A 6 -11.37 4.86 23.04
C GLU A 6 -12.13 6.00 22.31
N GLU A 7 -12.70 6.94 23.08
CA GLU A 7 -13.49 8.07 22.54
C GLU A 7 -12.70 8.96 21.58
N TYR A 8 -11.37 8.95 21.70
CA TYR A 8 -10.45 9.66 20.83
C TYR A 8 -10.44 9.15 19.40
N PHE A 9 -11.15 8.07 19.03
CA PHE A 9 -11.08 7.49 17.68
C PHE A 9 -12.42 7.41 16.96
N PHE A 10 -13.45 8.12 17.42
CA PHE A 10 -14.83 7.95 16.94
C PHE A 10 -15.00 8.21 15.43
N LYS A 11 -14.42 9.29 14.87
CA LYS A 11 -14.49 9.60 13.43
C LYS A 11 -13.79 8.52 12.59
N LEU A 12 -12.64 8.06 13.06
CA LEU A 12 -11.86 7.02 12.39
C LEU A 12 -12.53 5.66 12.49
N LYS A 13 -13.21 5.36 13.62
CA LYS A 13 -14.04 4.17 13.81
C LYS A 13 -15.23 4.16 12.86
N LYS A 14 -15.90 5.29 12.64
CA LYS A 14 -17.02 5.40 11.67
C LYS A 14 -16.56 5.13 10.23
N ILE A 15 -15.45 5.75 9.80
CA ILE A 15 -14.87 5.52 8.47
C ILE A 15 -14.38 4.07 8.36
N ALA A 16 -13.65 3.58 9.37
CA ALA A 16 -13.14 2.21 9.42
C ALA A 16 -14.25 1.17 9.41
N HIS A 17 -15.39 1.42 10.05
CA HIS A 17 -16.50 0.48 10.07
C HIS A 17 -17.18 0.35 8.70
N SER A 18 -17.27 1.46 7.94
CA SER A 18 -17.79 1.45 6.56
C SER A 18 -16.81 0.84 5.55
N ARG A 19 -15.51 1.12 5.66
CA ARG A 19 -14.48 0.71 4.70
C ARG A 19 -13.82 -0.63 5.02
N LEU A 20 -13.72 -1.02 6.29
CA LEU A 20 -13.07 -2.26 6.75
C LEU A 20 -14.06 -3.26 7.33
N ASN A 21 -15.29 -3.31 6.80
CA ASN A 21 -16.06 -4.54 6.92
C ASN A 21 -15.18 -5.68 6.38
N PRO A 22 -15.04 -6.82 7.07
CA PRO A 22 -14.27 -7.97 6.59
C PRO A 22 -14.56 -8.33 5.12
N SER A 23 -15.80 -8.15 4.64
CA SER A 23 -16.12 -8.29 3.22
C SER A 23 -15.36 -7.33 2.30
N SER A 24 -15.21 -6.06 2.70
CA SER A 24 -14.47 -5.04 1.94
C SER A 24 -12.97 -5.29 1.94
N VAL A 25 -12.43 -5.87 3.02
CA VAL A 25 -11.02 -6.30 3.09
C VAL A 25 -10.76 -7.43 2.08
N ILE A 26 -11.67 -8.39 1.95
CA ILE A 26 -11.56 -9.46 0.94
C ILE A 26 -11.58 -8.85 -0.47
N VAL A 27 -12.52 -7.95 -0.77
CA VAL A 27 -12.58 -7.29 -2.09
C VAL A 27 -11.28 -6.55 -2.41
N TYR A 28 -10.71 -5.86 -1.42
CA TYR A 28 -9.43 -5.19 -1.58
C TYR A 28 -8.28 -6.17 -1.84
N LEU A 29 -8.18 -7.26 -1.06
CA LEU A 29 -7.15 -8.28 -1.25
C LEU A 29 -7.27 -8.98 -2.61
N VAL A 30 -8.49 -9.24 -3.10
CA VAL A 30 -8.73 -9.77 -4.45
C VAL A 30 -8.26 -8.79 -5.51
N GLY A 31 -8.60 -7.50 -5.39
CA GLY A 31 -8.15 -6.47 -6.32
C GLY A 31 -6.63 -6.33 -6.36
N LEU A 32 -5.98 -6.38 -5.18
CA LEU A 32 -4.53 -6.39 -5.05
C LEU A 32 -3.89 -7.59 -5.74
N TRP A 33 -4.44 -8.78 -5.50
CA TRP A 33 -3.93 -10.00 -6.10
C TRP A 33 -4.06 -9.98 -7.64
N LEU A 34 -5.20 -9.53 -8.17
CA LEU A 34 -5.42 -9.40 -9.62
C LEU A 34 -4.45 -8.40 -10.26
N TYR A 35 -4.21 -7.25 -9.62
CA TYR A 35 -3.24 -6.28 -10.14
C TYR A 35 -1.84 -6.89 -10.24
N SER A 36 -1.34 -7.50 -9.16
CA SER A 36 0.01 -8.06 -9.20
C SER A 36 0.11 -9.28 -10.10
N LEU A 37 -0.98 -10.03 -10.31
CA LEU A 37 -1.02 -11.10 -11.32
C LEU A 37 -0.72 -10.54 -12.71
N VAL A 38 -1.32 -9.40 -13.07
CA VAL A 38 -1.05 -8.73 -14.36
C VAL A 38 0.39 -8.23 -14.42
N MET A 39 0.85 -7.52 -13.38
CA MET A 39 2.21 -6.96 -13.34
C MET A 39 3.30 -8.05 -13.40
N LEU A 40 3.15 -9.12 -12.60
CA LEU A 40 4.06 -10.26 -12.61
C LEU A 40 3.98 -11.05 -13.91
N GLY A 41 2.80 -11.21 -14.49
CA GLY A 41 2.63 -11.87 -15.79
C GLY A 41 3.38 -11.16 -16.91
N ILE A 42 3.24 -9.83 -17.00
CA ILE A 42 4.00 -8.99 -17.95
C ILE A 42 5.50 -9.10 -17.66
N SER A 43 5.89 -9.00 -16.38
CA SER A 43 7.30 -9.10 -15.96
C SER A 43 7.92 -10.45 -16.33
N THR A 44 7.20 -11.55 -16.15
CA THR A 44 7.65 -12.91 -16.51
C THR A 44 7.93 -13.01 -17.99
N TRP A 45 7.03 -12.46 -18.80
CA TRP A 45 7.14 -12.49 -20.26
C TRP A 45 8.39 -11.75 -20.73
N ILE A 46 8.64 -10.55 -20.20
CA ILE A 46 9.83 -9.75 -20.55
C ILE A 46 11.11 -10.43 -20.07
N ILE A 47 11.14 -10.93 -18.83
CA ILE A 47 12.32 -11.62 -18.27
C ILE A 47 12.65 -12.87 -19.11
N LYS A 48 11.65 -13.65 -19.53
CA LYS A 48 11.87 -14.81 -20.39
C LYS A 48 12.49 -14.43 -21.73
N LEU A 49 12.03 -13.33 -22.33
CA LEU A 49 12.57 -12.81 -23.58
C LEU A 49 14.03 -12.32 -23.40
N ALA A 50 14.34 -11.66 -22.29
CA ALA A 50 15.69 -11.22 -21.95
C ALA A 50 16.67 -12.39 -21.75
N ILE A 51 16.24 -13.45 -21.05
CA ILE A 51 17.04 -14.68 -20.87
C ILE A 51 17.35 -15.33 -22.21
N ASN A 52 16.36 -15.45 -23.09
CA ASN A 52 16.54 -16.06 -24.41
C ASN A 52 17.55 -15.29 -25.29
N ASN A 53 17.66 -13.97 -25.05
CA ASN A 53 18.61 -13.10 -25.74
C ASN A 53 19.97 -12.99 -25.02
N GLY A 54 20.20 -13.77 -23.95
CA GLY A 54 21.46 -13.79 -23.20
C GLY A 54 21.68 -12.58 -22.27
N ILE A 55 20.66 -11.76 -22.03
CA ILE A 55 20.73 -10.56 -21.18
C ILE A 55 20.22 -10.93 -19.78
N ALA A 56 21.12 -11.38 -18.91
CA ALA A 56 20.80 -11.75 -17.53
C ALA A 56 21.30 -10.69 -16.55
N VAL A 57 20.39 -10.02 -15.83
CA VAL A 57 20.73 -9.04 -14.79
C VAL A 57 20.37 -9.61 -13.41
N PRO A 58 21.34 -9.96 -12.54
CA PRO A 58 21.08 -10.57 -11.23
C PRO A 58 20.11 -9.78 -10.34
N PHE A 59 20.19 -8.45 -10.37
CA PHE A 59 19.32 -7.56 -9.59
C PHE A 59 17.83 -7.72 -9.95
N VAL A 60 17.52 -7.89 -11.24
CA VAL A 60 16.15 -8.10 -11.72
C VAL A 60 15.57 -9.39 -11.16
N PHE A 61 16.36 -10.46 -11.12
CA PHE A 61 15.92 -11.75 -10.55
C PHE A 61 15.66 -11.67 -9.05
N ILE A 62 16.49 -10.92 -8.31
CA ILE A 62 16.30 -10.73 -6.86
C ILE A 62 14.97 -10.02 -6.60
N ILE A 63 14.73 -8.88 -7.26
CA ILE A 63 13.48 -8.12 -7.06
C ILE A 63 12.27 -8.95 -7.49
N TYR A 64 12.34 -9.58 -8.66
CA TYR A 64 11.24 -10.41 -9.17
C TYR A 64 10.90 -11.54 -8.20
N SER A 65 11.92 -12.21 -7.64
CA SER A 65 11.73 -13.27 -6.64
C SER A 65 11.06 -12.73 -5.37
N CYS A 66 11.46 -11.55 -4.88
CA CYS A 66 10.81 -10.90 -3.75
C CYS A 66 9.33 -10.61 -4.03
N PHE A 67 8.98 -10.07 -5.20
CA PHE A 67 7.59 -9.82 -5.57
C PHE A 67 6.78 -11.11 -5.70
N LEU A 68 7.37 -12.15 -6.27
CA LEU A 68 6.72 -13.46 -6.41
C LEU A 68 6.43 -14.07 -5.03
N VAL A 69 7.38 -14.02 -4.09
CA VAL A 69 7.17 -14.50 -2.71
C VAL A 69 6.02 -13.75 -2.04
N ILE A 70 5.99 -12.42 -2.16
CA ILE A 70 4.94 -11.59 -1.56
C ILE A 70 3.57 -11.89 -2.20
N PHE A 71 3.52 -12.04 -3.52
CA PHE A 71 2.33 -12.44 -4.26
C PHE A 71 1.79 -13.79 -3.79
N LEU A 72 2.66 -14.80 -3.66
CA LEU A 72 2.27 -16.12 -3.15
C LEU A 72 1.77 -16.05 -1.70
N CYS A 73 2.43 -15.27 -0.83
CA CYS A 73 1.98 -15.06 0.54
C CYS A 73 0.56 -14.47 0.60
N VAL A 74 0.28 -13.45 -0.22
CA VAL A 74 -1.06 -12.86 -0.30
C VAL A 74 -2.07 -13.83 -0.88
N PHE A 75 -1.70 -14.60 -1.91
CA PHE A 75 -2.57 -15.61 -2.50
C PHE A 75 -2.97 -16.69 -1.49
N VAL A 76 -2.00 -17.25 -0.75
CA VAL A 76 -2.26 -18.24 0.30
C VAL A 76 -3.17 -17.65 1.38
N TYR A 77 -2.88 -16.44 1.85
CA TYR A 77 -3.72 -15.77 2.85
C TYR A 77 -5.15 -15.51 2.35
N LEU A 78 -5.30 -15.11 1.08
CA LEU A 78 -6.58 -14.89 0.43
C LEU A 78 -7.39 -16.18 0.34
N LEU A 79 -6.77 -17.29 -0.07
CA LEU A 79 -7.42 -18.61 -0.08
C LEU A 79 -7.87 -19.00 1.33
N MET A 80 -7.02 -18.83 2.36
CA MET A 80 -7.41 -19.09 3.75
C MET A 80 -8.62 -18.27 4.18
N CYS A 81 -8.70 -17.00 3.78
CA CYS A 81 -9.83 -16.13 4.10
C CYS A 81 -11.13 -16.52 3.35
N LEU A 82 -11.02 -17.01 2.12
CA LEU A 82 -12.17 -17.46 1.32
C LEU A 82 -12.74 -18.79 1.83
N PHE A 83 -11.88 -19.76 2.14
CA PHE A 83 -12.31 -21.08 2.63
C PHE A 83 -12.75 -21.03 4.10
N TRP A 84 -12.16 -20.15 4.91
CA TRP A 84 -12.53 -19.97 6.30
C TRP A 84 -12.78 -18.50 6.62
N GLU A 85 -14.04 -18.06 6.47
CA GLU A 85 -14.43 -16.68 6.80
C GLU A 85 -13.99 -16.28 8.22
N LYS A 86 -14.07 -17.21 9.19
CA LYS A 86 -13.67 -16.98 10.59
C LYS A 86 -12.18 -16.61 10.77
N ILE A 87 -11.30 -17.06 9.86
CA ILE A 87 -9.87 -16.73 9.92
C ILE A 87 -9.67 -15.23 9.74
N LEU A 88 -10.39 -14.60 8.81
CA LEU A 88 -10.27 -13.16 8.59
C LEU A 88 -10.66 -12.37 9.84
N TYR A 89 -11.72 -12.78 10.54
CA TYR A 89 -12.16 -12.14 11.78
C TYR A 89 -11.15 -12.33 12.93
N LYS A 90 -10.49 -13.49 13.00
CA LYS A 90 -9.46 -13.77 14.01
C LYS A 90 -8.12 -13.09 13.69
N THR A 91 -7.81 -12.89 12.40
CA THR A 91 -6.52 -12.40 11.92
C THR A 91 -6.56 -10.98 11.35
N GLN A 92 -7.55 -10.16 11.72
CA GLN A 92 -7.71 -8.79 11.20
C GLN A 92 -6.44 -7.93 11.35
N LYS A 93 -5.66 -8.13 12.42
CA LYS A 93 -4.37 -7.45 12.62
C LYS A 93 -3.37 -7.81 11.52
N VAL A 94 -3.23 -9.11 11.23
CA VAL A 94 -2.35 -9.63 10.18
C VAL A 94 -2.84 -9.17 8.80
N ALA A 95 -4.15 -9.24 8.54
CA ALA A 95 -4.76 -8.75 7.30
C ALA A 95 -4.38 -7.28 7.03
N THR A 96 -4.46 -6.44 8.06
CA THR A 96 -4.21 -5.00 7.93
C THR A 96 -2.72 -4.70 7.77
N PHE A 97 -1.86 -5.46 8.43
CA PHE A 97 -0.42 -5.39 8.21
C PHE A 97 -0.03 -5.82 6.78
N LEU A 98 -0.60 -6.93 6.30
CA LEU A 98 -0.39 -7.41 4.92
C LEU A 98 -0.87 -6.36 3.90
N MET A 99 -2.02 -5.71 4.12
CA MET A 99 -2.48 -4.62 3.26
C MET A 99 -1.47 -3.48 3.19
N VAL A 100 -0.90 -3.04 4.32
CA VAL A 100 0.13 -1.99 4.33
C VAL A 100 1.37 -2.43 3.54
N LEU A 101 1.91 -3.61 3.85
CA LEU A 101 3.11 -4.13 3.20
C LEU A 101 2.91 -4.28 1.69
N TYR A 102 1.76 -4.80 1.28
CA TYR A 102 1.45 -4.99 -0.13
C TYR A 102 1.23 -3.67 -0.87
N THR A 103 0.59 -2.68 -0.23
CA THR A 103 0.41 -1.37 -0.86
C THR A 103 1.76 -0.67 -1.09
N ILE A 104 2.76 -0.92 -0.23
CA ILE A 104 4.16 -0.49 -0.47
C ILE A 104 4.72 -1.18 -1.73
N VAL A 105 4.58 -2.50 -1.85
CA VAL A 105 5.02 -3.24 -3.04
C VAL A 105 4.38 -2.70 -4.33
N MET A 106 3.07 -2.44 -4.29
CA MET A 106 2.30 -1.89 -5.42
C MET A 106 2.79 -0.51 -5.86
N SER A 107 3.30 0.29 -4.92
CA SER A 107 3.90 1.58 -5.25
C SER A 107 5.23 1.44 -6.01
N VAL A 108 5.95 0.32 -5.86
CA VAL A 108 7.28 0.11 -6.43
C VAL A 108 7.26 -0.77 -7.69
N GLU A 109 6.29 -1.68 -7.82
CA GLU A 109 6.10 -2.53 -9.02
C GLU A 109 6.12 -1.75 -10.36
N PRO A 110 5.52 -0.56 -10.48
CA PRO A 110 5.58 0.21 -11.72
C PRO A 110 7.01 0.64 -12.11
N LEU A 111 7.87 1.00 -11.13
CA LEU A 111 9.27 1.34 -11.39
C LEU A 111 10.07 0.12 -11.85
N PHE A 112 9.77 -1.05 -11.28
CA PHE A 112 10.37 -2.31 -11.71
C PHE A 112 9.97 -2.66 -13.15
N LEU A 113 8.72 -2.40 -13.56
CA LEU A 113 8.30 -2.59 -14.94
C LEU A 113 9.05 -1.63 -15.90
N CYS A 114 9.21 -0.36 -15.53
CA CYS A 114 10.05 0.58 -16.29
C CYS A 114 11.49 0.08 -16.43
N ARG A 115 12.03 -0.53 -15.36
CA ARG A 115 13.37 -1.13 -15.38
C ARG A 115 13.49 -2.29 -16.38
N LEU A 116 12.44 -3.09 -16.53
CA LEU A 116 12.39 -4.17 -17.51
C LEU A 116 12.30 -3.68 -18.96
N PHE A 117 11.64 -2.53 -19.18
CA PHE A 117 11.52 -1.90 -20.50
C PHE A 117 12.73 -1.04 -20.89
N ALA A 118 13.65 -0.78 -19.96
CA ALA A 118 14.86 -0.02 -20.24
C ALA A 118 15.76 -0.80 -21.21
N LEU A 119 15.88 -0.30 -22.45
CA LEU A 119 16.69 -0.91 -23.51
C LEU A 119 18.19 -0.75 -23.25
N ASP A 120 18.57 0.36 -22.63
CA ASP A 120 19.95 0.74 -22.38
C ASP A 120 20.36 0.47 -20.92
N GLU A 121 21.54 -0.11 -20.72
CA GLU A 121 22.01 -0.57 -19.40
C GLU A 121 22.27 0.58 -18.41
N SER A 122 22.68 1.74 -18.89
CA SER A 122 22.90 2.95 -18.08
C SER A 122 21.60 3.39 -17.38
N TRP A 123 20.49 3.38 -18.10
CA TRP A 123 19.17 3.70 -17.57
C TRP A 123 18.65 2.60 -16.65
N GLY A 124 18.94 1.35 -16.98
CA GLY A 124 18.67 0.22 -16.10
C GLY A 124 19.27 0.45 -14.72
N LYS A 125 20.56 0.79 -14.64
CA LYS A 125 21.25 1.09 -13.37
C LYS A 125 20.64 2.28 -12.63
N GLN A 126 20.25 3.33 -13.34
CA GLN A 126 19.57 4.47 -12.71
C GLN A 126 18.22 4.09 -12.10
N LEU A 127 17.42 3.27 -12.79
CA LEU A 127 16.15 2.78 -12.28
C LEU A 127 16.34 1.83 -11.09
N ASP A 128 17.43 1.06 -11.05
CA ASP A 128 17.79 0.24 -9.88
C ASP A 128 18.00 1.13 -8.63
N TYR A 129 18.71 2.25 -8.77
CA TYR A 129 18.85 3.23 -7.69
C TYR A 129 17.51 3.84 -7.29
N TRP A 130 16.66 4.18 -8.25
CA TRP A 130 15.33 4.75 -7.95
C TRP A 130 14.40 3.78 -7.23
N ILE A 131 14.47 2.48 -7.54
CA ILE A 131 13.75 1.44 -6.81
C ILE A 131 14.20 1.42 -5.35
N ILE A 132 15.52 1.42 -5.10
CA ILE A 132 16.09 1.42 -3.74
C ILE A 132 15.68 2.68 -2.98
N ILE A 133 15.80 3.84 -3.62
CA ILE A 133 15.42 5.14 -3.04
C ILE A 133 13.93 5.16 -2.70
N SER A 134 13.06 4.68 -3.60
CA SER A 134 11.61 4.69 -3.41
C SER A 134 11.20 3.78 -2.25
N VAL A 135 11.77 2.58 -2.15
CA VAL A 135 11.56 1.68 -1.01
C VAL A 135 12.03 2.33 0.30
N THR A 136 13.21 2.95 0.29
CA THR A 136 13.79 3.60 1.47
C THR A 136 12.92 4.77 1.93
N ILE A 137 12.45 5.61 1.01
CA ILE A 137 11.54 6.72 1.29
C ILE A 137 10.22 6.18 1.86
N ALA A 138 9.64 5.14 1.27
CA ALA A 138 8.40 4.53 1.77
C ALA A 138 8.55 4.01 3.21
N LEU A 139 9.70 3.40 3.55
CA LEU A 139 10.00 2.94 4.92
C LEU A 139 10.19 4.09 5.90
N ILE A 140 10.93 5.14 5.53
CA ILE A 140 11.10 6.34 6.36
C ILE A 140 9.74 7.00 6.60
N GLN A 141 8.91 7.10 5.56
CA GLN A 141 7.56 7.63 5.65
C GLN A 141 6.70 6.80 6.60
N PHE A 142 6.76 5.47 6.52
CA PHE A 142 6.08 4.59 7.46
C PHE A 142 6.43 4.94 8.91
N LEU A 143 7.72 5.11 9.21
CA LEU A 143 8.19 5.47 10.55
C LEU A 143 7.74 6.87 10.97
N VAL A 144 7.82 7.86 10.08
CA VAL A 144 7.42 9.24 10.40
C VAL A 144 5.91 9.35 10.58
N CYS A 145 5.11 8.77 9.69
CA CYS A 145 3.65 8.69 9.83
C CYS A 145 3.29 8.00 11.15
N PHE A 146 3.95 6.90 11.50
CA PHE A 146 3.74 6.23 12.79
C PHE A 146 3.97 7.18 13.97
N GLN A 147 5.06 7.94 13.97
CA GLN A 147 5.37 8.92 15.03
C GLN A 147 4.37 10.10 15.05
N LEU A 148 3.94 10.58 13.89
CA LEU A 148 2.99 11.69 13.78
C LEU A 148 1.58 11.30 14.22
N VAL A 149 1.14 10.10 13.85
CA VAL A 149 -0.12 9.50 14.32
C VAL A 149 -0.06 9.37 15.84
N LYS A 150 1.04 8.82 16.38
CA LYS A 150 1.28 8.72 17.83
C LYS A 150 1.18 10.08 18.53
N LYS A 151 1.80 11.13 17.98
CA LYS A 151 1.75 12.49 18.55
C LYS A 151 0.38 13.16 18.41
N GLY A 152 -0.30 12.99 17.28
CA GLY A 152 -1.65 13.56 17.04
C GLY A 152 -2.71 12.95 17.95
N ILE A 153 -2.63 11.63 18.16
CA ILE A 153 -3.47 10.90 19.12
C ILE A 153 -3.30 11.48 20.53
N LEU A 154 -2.05 11.73 20.97
CA LEU A 154 -1.76 12.31 22.28
C LEU A 154 -2.30 13.74 22.45
N LYS A 155 -2.53 14.46 21.35
CA LYS A 155 -3.09 15.83 21.35
C LYS A 155 -4.61 15.89 21.21
N GLY A 156 -5.29 14.75 21.08
CA GLY A 156 -6.76 14.72 21.02
C GLY A 156 -7.38 15.07 19.66
N SER A 157 -6.61 15.14 18.57
CA SER A 157 -7.08 15.60 17.26
C SER A 157 -8.15 14.71 16.59
N LEU A 158 -8.37 13.49 17.10
CA LEU A 158 -9.35 12.53 16.59
C LEU A 158 -10.63 12.40 17.46
N LYS A 159 -10.76 13.22 18.51
CA LYS A 159 -12.00 13.32 19.32
C LYS A 159 -13.21 13.71 18.46
N LYS A 160 -14.42 13.55 19.02
CA LYS A 160 -15.70 13.94 18.39
C LYS A 160 -15.65 15.38 17.85
N ASP A 161 -15.06 16.28 18.64
CA ASP A 161 -14.87 17.71 18.32
C ASP A 161 -13.46 18.05 17.78
N GLY A 162 -12.63 17.03 17.55
CA GLY A 162 -11.27 17.20 17.01
C GLY A 162 -11.27 17.58 15.53
N THR A 163 -10.27 18.34 15.12
CA THR A 163 -10.05 18.85 13.75
C THR A 163 -9.71 17.75 12.73
N GLY A 164 -9.54 16.51 13.18
CA GLY A 164 -9.20 15.34 12.35
C GLY A 164 -7.70 15.20 12.18
N LEU A 165 -7.26 14.01 11.75
CA LEU A 165 -5.82 13.68 11.64
C LEU A 165 -5.06 14.59 10.66
N PHE A 166 -5.77 15.20 9.72
CA PHE A 166 -5.26 16.05 8.64
C PHE A 166 -5.60 17.54 8.79
N GLY A 167 -6.44 17.92 9.76
CA GLY A 167 -6.93 19.29 9.90
C GLY A 167 -5.91 20.27 10.48
N GLU A 168 -5.15 19.84 11.48
CA GLU A 168 -4.16 20.70 12.18
C GLU A 168 -2.74 20.13 12.23
N ASN A 169 -2.54 18.91 11.73
CA ASN A 169 -1.23 18.27 11.72
C ASN A 169 -0.40 18.80 10.54
N LYS A 170 0.01 20.08 10.62
CA LYS A 170 0.97 20.75 9.71
C LYS A 170 2.15 19.85 9.27
N PRO A 171 2.81 19.07 10.15
CA PRO A 171 3.91 18.19 9.70
C PRO A 171 3.45 17.03 8.81
N LEU A 172 2.24 16.50 8.99
CA LEU A 172 1.70 15.43 8.15
C LEU A 172 1.31 15.97 6.78
N LYS A 173 0.72 17.16 6.73
CA LYS A 173 0.41 17.87 5.49
C LYS A 173 1.69 18.21 4.70
N LEU A 174 2.73 18.68 5.39
CA LEU A 174 4.04 18.97 4.79
C LEU A 174 4.69 17.70 4.25
N LEU A 175 4.59 16.56 4.95
CA LEU A 175 5.12 15.28 4.48
C LEU A 175 4.41 14.80 3.20
N ILE A 176 3.09 14.96 3.13
CA ILE A 176 2.31 14.67 1.91
C ILE A 176 2.73 15.60 0.77
N GLN A 177 2.94 16.89 1.03
CA GLN A 177 3.39 17.85 0.03
C GLN A 177 4.81 17.54 -0.48
N ILE A 178 5.73 17.15 0.41
CA ILE A 178 7.08 16.71 0.02
C ILE A 178 6.99 15.46 -0.85
N MET A 179 6.10 14.51 -0.52
CA MET A 179 5.89 13.30 -1.32
C MET A 179 5.35 13.62 -2.72
N ILE A 180 4.35 14.51 -2.81
CA ILE A 180 3.85 15.02 -4.09
C ILE A 180 5.00 15.63 -4.88
N GLY A 181 5.81 16.48 -4.24
CA GLY A 181 6.96 17.14 -4.86
C GLY A 181 8.02 16.16 -5.35
N SER A 182 8.39 15.15 -4.57
CA SER A 182 9.41 14.16 -4.96
C SER A 182 8.95 13.28 -6.13
N TYR A 183 7.67 12.90 -6.15
CA TYR A 183 7.10 12.13 -7.26
C TYR A 183 6.99 12.96 -8.53
N LEU A 184 6.56 14.22 -8.43
CA LEU A 184 6.55 15.14 -9.57
C LEU A 184 7.96 15.39 -10.11
N LEU A 185 8.95 15.50 -9.23
CA LEU A 185 10.35 15.67 -9.65
C LEU A 185 10.91 14.43 -10.34
N LEU A 186 10.53 13.23 -9.88
CA LEU A 186 10.85 11.98 -10.56
C LEU A 186 10.17 11.89 -11.93
N VAL A 187 8.89 12.27 -12.04
CA VAL A 187 8.18 12.37 -13.33
C VAL A 187 8.90 13.33 -14.26
N PHE A 188 9.27 14.51 -13.76
CA PHE A 188 9.96 15.53 -14.53
C PHE A 188 11.35 15.05 -14.99
N TRP A 189 12.08 14.35 -14.12
CA TRP A 189 13.38 13.75 -14.42
C TRP A 189 13.26 12.66 -15.50
N LEU A 190 12.30 11.73 -15.35
CA LEU A 190 11.99 10.72 -16.37
C LEU A 190 11.58 11.34 -17.71
N PHE A 191 10.91 12.49 -17.70
CA PHE A 191 10.42 13.16 -18.91
C PHE A 191 11.51 13.97 -19.64
N PHE A 192 12.23 14.83 -18.92
CA PHE A 192 13.16 15.80 -19.52
C PHE A 192 14.57 15.28 -19.71
N ILE A 193 15.04 14.37 -18.85
CA ILE A 193 16.44 13.90 -18.88
C ILE A 193 16.57 12.59 -19.64
N ILE A 194 15.55 11.73 -19.62
CA ILE A 194 15.61 10.40 -20.24
C ILE A 194 15.18 10.41 -21.72
N GLY A 195 14.63 11.52 -22.22
CA GLY A 195 14.23 11.61 -23.62
C GLY A 195 13.12 10.62 -24.00
N LEU A 196 12.22 10.33 -23.05
CA LEU A 196 11.09 9.40 -23.18
C LEU A 196 9.96 10.00 -24.06
N SER A 197 10.35 10.59 -25.18
CA SER A 197 9.55 11.49 -26.03
C SER A 197 8.55 10.76 -26.93
N THR A 198 8.71 9.45 -27.14
CA THR A 198 7.97 8.71 -28.16
C THR A 198 6.76 7.92 -27.63
N ASN A 199 6.69 7.62 -26.32
CA ASN A 199 5.53 6.92 -25.74
C ASN A 199 5.31 7.25 -24.25
N ILE A 200 4.71 8.40 -24.00
CA ILE A 200 4.63 9.06 -22.69
C ILE A 200 3.50 8.48 -21.82
N ILE A 201 2.49 7.86 -22.44
CA ILE A 201 1.23 7.48 -21.77
C ILE A 201 1.44 6.38 -20.72
N GLY A 202 2.17 5.31 -21.07
CA GLY A 202 2.45 4.20 -20.14
C GLY A 202 3.17 4.66 -18.85
N PRO A 203 4.34 5.30 -18.96
CA PRO A 203 5.07 5.86 -17.82
C PRO A 203 4.23 6.82 -16.97
N ILE A 204 3.44 7.71 -17.58
CA ILE A 204 2.53 8.60 -16.82
C ILE A 204 1.51 7.81 -16.01
N ILE A 205 0.87 6.79 -16.61
CA ILE A 205 -0.10 5.94 -15.91
C ILE A 205 0.57 5.21 -14.74
N PHE A 206 1.76 4.66 -14.95
CA PHE A 206 2.54 3.97 -13.92
C PHE A 206 2.94 4.90 -12.77
N LEU A 207 3.32 6.14 -13.07
CA LEU A 207 3.65 7.17 -12.07
C LEU A 207 2.41 7.64 -11.31
N ALA A 208 1.28 7.80 -11.99
CA ALA A 208 0.00 8.12 -11.35
C ALA A 208 -0.43 7.00 -10.39
N LEU A 209 -0.27 5.73 -10.78
CA LEU A 209 -0.53 4.58 -9.91
C LEU A 209 0.39 4.58 -8.69
N MET A 210 1.69 4.75 -8.88
CA MET A 210 2.66 4.84 -7.78
C MET A 210 2.29 5.95 -6.78
N PHE A 211 1.88 7.11 -7.29
CA PHE A 211 1.44 8.24 -6.47
C PHE A 211 0.17 7.92 -5.69
N LEU A 212 -0.85 7.34 -6.34
CA LEU A 212 -2.11 6.95 -5.70
C LEU A 212 -1.87 5.93 -4.58
N PHE A 213 -1.06 4.91 -4.83
CA PHE A 213 -0.72 3.91 -3.81
C PHE A 213 0.05 4.54 -2.65
N SER A 214 0.96 5.47 -2.92
CA SER A 214 1.73 6.17 -1.89
C SER A 214 0.85 7.00 -0.94
N ILE A 215 -0.19 7.65 -1.46
CA ILE A 215 -1.19 8.32 -0.64
C ILE A 215 -1.99 7.28 0.18
N ALA A 216 -2.46 6.22 -0.48
CA ALA A 216 -3.30 5.20 0.16
C ALA A 216 -2.58 4.48 1.31
N ILE A 217 -1.27 4.25 1.20
CA ILE A 217 -0.44 3.63 2.26
C ILE A 217 -0.62 4.35 3.59
N GLN A 218 -0.72 5.69 3.59
CA GLN A 218 -0.83 6.46 4.83
C GLN A 218 -2.12 6.13 5.59
N GLU A 219 -3.25 6.03 4.89
CA GLU A 219 -4.54 5.64 5.49
C GLU A 219 -4.46 4.23 6.08
N PHE A 220 -3.85 3.29 5.35
CA PHE A 220 -3.72 1.90 5.80
C PHE A 220 -2.80 1.76 7.03
N ILE A 221 -1.73 2.54 7.11
CA ILE A 221 -0.84 2.55 8.29
C ILE A 221 -1.60 3.00 9.54
N ILE A 222 -2.38 4.09 9.44
CA ILE A 222 -3.19 4.60 10.55
C ILE A 222 -4.18 3.52 11.01
N LEU A 223 -4.84 2.85 10.07
CA LEU A 223 -5.79 1.78 10.34
C LEU A 223 -5.14 0.56 11.01
N ALA A 224 -3.94 0.16 10.56
CA ALA A 224 -3.20 -0.94 11.16
C ALA A 224 -2.88 -0.67 12.63
N ILE A 225 -2.44 0.55 12.96
CA ILE A 225 -2.15 0.97 14.33
C ILE A 225 -3.41 0.92 15.21
N CYS A 226 -4.53 1.45 14.71
CA CYS A 226 -5.80 1.44 15.44
C CYS A 226 -6.26 0.02 15.77
N ARG A 227 -6.20 -0.91 14.81
CA ARG A 227 -6.57 -2.33 15.02
C ARG A 227 -5.64 -3.08 15.95
N TYR A 228 -4.35 -2.76 15.93
CA TYR A 228 -3.39 -3.41 16.82
C TYR A 228 -3.61 -3.03 18.28
N ARG A 229 -3.99 -1.77 18.52
CA ARG A 229 -4.10 -1.17 19.85
C ARG A 229 -5.49 -1.29 20.48
N PHE A 230 -6.56 -1.12 19.71
CA PHE A 230 -7.93 -1.11 20.24
C PHE A 230 -8.70 -2.35 19.78
N SER A 231 -9.20 -3.14 20.73
CA SER A 231 -10.02 -4.32 20.44
C SER A 231 -11.32 -3.96 19.73
N SER A 232 -11.87 -2.78 20.00
CA SER A 232 -13.11 -2.28 19.41
C SER A 232 -13.04 -1.91 17.93
N PHE A 233 -11.82 -1.83 17.37
CA PHE A 233 -11.59 -1.71 15.93
C PHE A 233 -11.60 -3.08 15.24
N ASN A 234 -11.59 -4.16 16.01
CA ASN A 234 -11.78 -5.51 15.52
C ASN A 234 -13.25 -5.89 15.65
N VAL A 235 -13.83 -6.38 14.55
CA VAL A 235 -15.22 -6.83 14.54
C VAL A 235 -15.23 -8.34 14.76
N SER A 236 -16.09 -8.86 15.63
CA SER A 236 -16.24 -10.32 15.79
C SER A 236 -17.09 -10.93 14.67
N TYR A 237 -16.87 -12.22 14.38
CA TYR A 237 -17.68 -12.94 13.38
C TYR A 237 -19.17 -12.90 13.73
N GLU A 238 -19.49 -13.12 15.01
CA GLU A 238 -20.85 -13.15 15.53
C GLU A 238 -21.58 -11.81 15.39
N GLU A 239 -20.89 -10.70 15.73
CA GLU A 239 -21.40 -9.35 15.52
C GLU A 239 -21.70 -9.11 14.05
N ALA A 240 -20.76 -9.43 13.15
CA ALA A 240 -20.95 -9.23 11.72
C ALA A 240 -22.10 -10.07 11.15
N THR A 241 -22.27 -11.32 11.59
CA THR A 241 -23.43 -12.15 11.19
C THR A 241 -24.75 -11.58 11.67
N LYS A 242 -24.85 -11.10 12.92
CA LYS A 242 -26.06 -10.44 13.44
C LYS A 242 -26.42 -9.21 12.61
N TYR A 243 -25.43 -8.39 12.24
CA TYR A 243 -25.65 -7.24 11.35
C TYR A 243 -26.11 -7.64 9.93
N ARG A 244 -25.49 -8.67 9.31
CA ARG A 244 -25.90 -9.17 7.98
C ARG A 244 -27.34 -9.69 7.99
N VAL A 245 -27.72 -10.45 9.01
CA VAL A 245 -29.09 -10.98 9.17
C VAL A 245 -30.10 -9.85 9.35
N LYS A 246 -29.77 -8.84 10.17
CA LYS A 246 -30.66 -7.68 10.40
C LYS A 246 -30.82 -6.81 9.15
N LYS A 247 -29.78 -6.69 8.32
CA LYS A 247 -29.83 -5.98 7.04
C LYS A 247 -30.62 -6.73 5.96
N LYS A 248 -30.57 -8.07 5.92
CA LYS A 248 -31.40 -8.88 5.00
C LYS A 248 -32.90 -8.89 5.34
N ARG A 249 -33.26 -8.49 6.58
CA ARG A 249 -34.65 -8.43 7.06
C ARG A 249 -35.30 -7.04 6.91
N ARG A 250 -34.57 -6.05 6.39
CA ARG A 250 -35.07 -4.73 6.02
C ARG A 250 -35.10 -4.63 4.51
#